data_AF-A0A7X9GV60-F1
#
_entry.id   AF-A0A7X9GV60-F1
#
_cell.length_a   1.000
_cell.length_b   1.000
_cell.length_c   1.000
_cell.angle_alpha   90.00
_cell.angle_beta   90.00
_cell.angle_gamma   90.00
#
_symmetry.space_group_name_H-M   'P 1'
#
loop_
_entity.id
_entity.type
_entity.pdbx_description
1 polymer ?
#
loop_
_entity_poly.entity_id
_entity_poly.type
_entity_poly.pdbx_seq_one_letter_code
_entity_poly.pdbx_strand_id
1 'polypeptide(L)'
;MDAMLDPTVLQTLWFFIIAFFFLGYFVLEGFDFGVQMNVATSWKRGPGTRGTVLRTIGPVWDGNEVWVITGGALLFAAFPEWYATLFSG
;
A
#
# COMPACT_ATOMS: atom_id res chain seq x y z
N MET A 1 -25.26 -22.77 4.35
CA MET A 1 -25.03 -21.60 3.47
C MET A 1 -25.38 -20.30 4.18
N ASP A 2 -26.28 -20.34 5.16
CA ASP A 2 -26.78 -19.16 5.89
C ASP A 2 -25.71 -18.43 6.72
N ALA A 3 -24.71 -19.14 7.24
CA ALA A 3 -23.59 -18.53 7.96
C ALA A 3 -22.65 -17.69 7.07
N MET A 4 -22.55 -17.98 5.77
CA MET A 4 -21.71 -17.20 4.84
C MET A 4 -22.39 -15.90 4.40
N LEU A 5 -23.71 -15.80 4.58
CA LEU A 5 -24.52 -14.63 4.25
C LEU A 5 -24.89 -13.80 5.49
N ASP A 6 -24.42 -14.20 6.68
CA ASP A 6 -24.51 -13.37 7.87
C ASP A 6 -23.71 -12.07 7.63
N PRO A 7 -24.35 -10.89 7.73
CA PRO A 7 -23.69 -9.60 7.52
C PRO A 7 -22.41 -9.44 8.34
N THR A 8 -22.34 -10.03 9.53
CA THR A 8 -21.17 -9.94 10.41
C THR A 8 -19.99 -10.75 9.87
N VAL A 9 -20.24 -11.90 9.24
CA VAL A 9 -19.21 -12.74 8.60
C VAL A 9 -18.64 -12.04 7.38
N LEU A 10 -19.51 -11.46 6.54
CA LEU A 10 -19.10 -10.72 5.36
C LEU A 10 -18.29 -9.45 5.71
N GLN A 11 -18.73 -8.71 6.74
CA GLN A 11 -17.98 -7.56 7.27
C GLN A 11 -16.59 -7.97 7.77
N THR A 12 -16.50 -9.05 8.55
CA THR A 12 -15.23 -9.55 9.07
C THR A 12 -14.30 -9.99 7.94
N LEU A 13 -14.83 -10.67 6.93
CA LEU A 13 -14.07 -11.10 5.75
C LEU A 13 -13.50 -9.89 5.00
N TRP A 14 -14.34 -8.89 4.67
CA TRP A 14 -13.89 -7.69 3.96
C TRP A 14 -12.88 -6.88 4.77
N PHE A 15 -13.03 -6.80 6.08
CA PHE A 15 -12.05 -6.19 6.96
C PHE A 15 -10.67 -6.84 6.79
N PHE A 16 -10.59 -8.17 6.83
CA PHE A 16 -9.32 -8.88 6.65
C PHE A 16 -8.74 -8.74 5.23
N ILE A 17 -9.59 -8.73 4.20
CA ILE A 17 -9.15 -8.49 2.82
C ILE A 17 -8.51 -7.10 2.71
N ILE A 18 -9.18 -6.05 3.22
CA ILE A 18 -8.65 -4.69 3.22
C ILE A 18 -7.33 -4.62 4.01
N ALA A 19 -7.30 -5.21 5.21
CA ALA A 19 -6.08 -5.27 6.02
C ALA A 19 -4.92 -5.95 5.30
N PHE A 20 -5.18 -7.02 4.53
CA PHE A 20 -4.17 -7.69 3.71
C PHE A 20 -3.60 -6.76 2.62
N PHE A 21 -4.44 -6.01 1.91
CA PHE A 21 -3.97 -5.05 0.90
C PHE A 21 -3.12 -3.94 1.51
N PHE A 22 -3.53 -3.36 2.64
CA PHE A 22 -2.74 -2.34 3.33
C PHE A 22 -1.45 -2.90 3.92
N LEU A 23 -1.47 -4.11 4.50
CA LEU A 23 -0.26 -4.77 4.99
C LEU A 23 0.73 -5.03 3.85
N GLY A 24 0.24 -5.55 2.72
CA GLY A 24 1.04 -5.74 1.52
C GLY A 24 1.65 -4.42 1.04
N TYR A 25 0.85 -3.36 0.95
CA TYR A 25 1.34 -2.02 0.62
C TYR A 25 2.43 -1.54 1.58
N PHE A 26 2.24 -1.64 2.90
CA PHE A 26 3.23 -1.19 3.86
C PHE A 26 4.55 -1.97 3.80
N VAL A 27 4.50 -3.26 3.44
CA VAL A 27 5.71 -4.06 3.21
C VAL A 27 6.39 -3.66 1.90
N LEU A 28 5.63 -3.50 0.83
CA LEU A 28 6.12 -3.23 -0.52
C LEU A 28 6.58 -1.76 -0.68
N GLU A 29 5.70 -0.78 -0.53
CA GLU A 29 6.13 0.63 -0.58
C GLU A 29 7.05 1.01 0.58
N GLY A 30 6.99 0.30 1.71
CA GLY A 30 7.89 0.53 2.83
C GLY A 30 9.37 0.40 2.44
N PHE A 31 9.73 -0.57 1.59
CA PHE A 31 11.12 -0.69 1.12
C PHE A 31 11.44 0.38 0.07
N ASP A 32 10.50 0.77 -0.79
CA ASP A 32 10.69 1.82 -1.80
C ASP A 32 11.00 3.16 -1.13
N PHE A 33 10.22 3.55 -0.13
CA PHE A 33 10.51 4.72 0.70
C PHE A 33 11.86 4.58 1.40
N GLY A 34 12.20 3.40 1.91
CA GLY A 34 13.51 3.12 2.49
C GLY A 34 14.66 3.37 1.52
N VAL A 35 14.55 2.94 0.26
CA VAL A 35 15.53 3.19 -0.80
C VAL A 35 15.60 4.68 -1.14
N GLN A 36 14.47 5.36 -1.30
CA GLN A 36 14.42 6.79 -1.59
C GLN A 36 15.03 7.65 -0.46
N MET A 37 14.78 7.29 0.80
CA MET A 37 15.43 7.92 1.97
C MET A 37 16.95 7.65 1.99
N ASN A 38 17.39 6.48 1.51
CA ASN A 38 18.82 6.17 1.37
C ASN A 38 19.50 7.05 0.30
N VAL A 39 18.79 7.42 -0.77
CA VAL A 39 19.29 8.35 -1.80
C VAL A 39 19.61 9.72 -1.20
N ALA A 40 18.79 10.19 -0.25
CA ALA A 40 19.01 11.46 0.46
C ALA A 40 20.32 11.44 1.28
N THR A 41 20.65 10.31 1.90
CA THR A 41 21.86 10.16 2.73
C THR A 41 23.12 9.76 1.93
N SER A 42 22.95 9.26 0.69
CA SER A 42 24.04 8.76 -0.16
C SER A 42 24.83 9.82 -0.95
N TRP A 43 24.58 11.12 -0.76
CA TRP A 43 25.23 12.21 -1.53
C TRP A 43 26.78 12.18 -1.50
N LYS A 44 27.38 11.68 -0.41
CA LYS A 44 28.85 11.60 -0.25
C LYS A 44 29.51 10.43 -0.98
N ARG A 45 28.75 9.54 -1.62
CA ARG A 45 29.25 8.27 -2.22
C ARG A 45 29.79 8.42 -3.65
N GLY A 46 29.79 9.63 -4.20
CA GLY A 46 30.36 9.93 -5.52
C GLY A 46 29.33 10.00 -6.65
N PRO A 47 29.73 10.53 -7.83
CA PRO A 47 28.84 10.74 -8.97
C PRO A 47 28.17 9.44 -9.41
N GLY A 48 26.86 9.47 -9.69
CA GLY A 48 26.11 8.33 -10.21
C GLY A 48 25.49 7.39 -9.17
N THR A 49 25.89 7.46 -7.89
CA THR A 49 25.35 6.57 -6.83
C THR A 49 23.83 6.64 -6.72
N ARG A 50 23.24 7.83 -6.84
CA ARG A 50 21.78 8.01 -6.78
C ARG A 50 21.06 7.20 -7.84
N GLY A 51 21.56 7.21 -9.08
CA GLY A 51 20.95 6.48 -10.19
C GLY A 51 21.02 4.97 -9.98
N THR A 52 22.13 4.47 -9.44
CA THR A 52 22.28 3.04 -9.12
C THR A 52 21.31 2.60 -8.03
N VAL A 53 21.15 3.40 -6.97
CA VAL A 53 20.21 3.12 -5.88
C VAL A 53 18.77 3.12 -6.38
N LEU A 54 18.35 4.12 -7.17
CA LEU A 54 16.99 4.18 -7.72
C LEU A 54 16.68 3.04 -8.71
N ARG A 55 17.67 2.58 -9.48
CA ARG A 55 17.48 1.43 -10.39
C ARG A 55 17.16 0.12 -9.65
N THR A 56 17.42 0.03 -8.35
CA THR A 56 17.08 -1.18 -7.57
C THR A 56 15.57 -1.36 -7.39
N ILE A 57 14.79 -0.27 -7.46
CA ILE A 57 13.33 -0.29 -7.27
C ILE A 57 12.53 -0.01 -8.54
N GLY A 58 13.18 0.59 -9.56
CA GLY A 58 12.54 0.96 -10.82
C GLY A 58 11.66 -0.11 -11.48
N PRO A 59 12.01 -1.42 -11.47
CA PRO A 59 11.18 -2.46 -12.07
C PRO A 59 9.86 -2.77 -11.35
N VAL A 60 9.69 -2.38 -10.08
CA VAL A 60 8.58 -2.86 -9.22
C VAL A 60 7.76 -1.73 -8.59
N TRP A 61 8.33 -0.52 -8.50
CA TRP A 61 7.73 0.63 -7.81
C TRP A 61 6.29 0.93 -8.26
N ASP A 62 6.06 1.08 -9.58
CA ASP A 62 4.72 1.36 -10.13
C ASP A 62 3.70 0.25 -9.79
N GLY A 63 4.17 -0.99 -9.62
CA GLY A 63 3.33 -2.11 -9.19
C GLY A 63 2.97 -2.06 -7.70
N ASN A 64 3.82 -1.48 -6.87
CA ASN A 64 3.59 -1.35 -5.43
C ASN A 64 2.49 -0.32 -5.13
N GLU A 65 2.40 0.76 -5.92
CA GLU A 65 1.34 1.77 -5.82
C GLU A 65 -0.07 1.17 -6.00
N VAL A 66 -0.22 0.15 -6.86
CA VAL A 66 -1.51 -0.50 -7.12
C VAL A 66 -2.10 -1.11 -5.85
N TRP A 67 -1.29 -1.48 -4.87
CA TRP A 67 -1.78 -2.05 -3.60
C TRP A 67 -2.58 -1.04 -2.79
N VAL A 68 -2.13 0.22 -2.66
CA VAL A 68 -2.90 1.25 -1.93
C VAL A 68 -4.09 1.73 -2.72
N ILE A 69 -3.99 1.83 -4.06
CA ILE A 69 -5.12 2.17 -4.92
C ILE A 69 -6.23 1.13 -4.73
N THR A 70 -5.87 -0.16 -4.73
CA THR A 70 -6.81 -1.25 -4.52
C THR A 70 -7.37 -1.22 -3.09
N GLY A 71 -6.53 -1.04 -2.06
CA GLY A 71 -6.98 -0.92 -0.67
C GLY A 71 -7.98 0.22 -0.46
N GLY A 72 -7.75 1.38 -1.08
CA GLY A 72 -8.67 2.51 -1.07
C GLY A 72 -9.98 2.24 -1.81
N ALA A 73 -9.91 1.60 -2.99
CA ALA A 73 -11.10 1.19 -3.73
C ALA A 73 -11.94 0.16 -2.96
N LEU A 74 -11.29 -0.77 -2.26
CA LEU A 74 -11.95 -1.75 -1.39
C LEU A 74 -12.60 -1.09 -0.17
N LEU A 75 -11.96 -0.09 0.44
CA LEU A 75 -12.58 0.73 1.50
C LEU A 75 -13.85 1.41 0.99
N PHE A 76 -13.80 2.05 -0.18
CA PHE A 76 -14.97 2.68 -0.79
C PHE A 76 -16.10 1.67 -1.07
N ALA A 77 -15.76 0.49 -1.58
CA ALA A 77 -16.74 -0.53 -1.96
C ALA A 77 -17.37 -1.25 -0.76
N ALA A 78 -16.58 -1.60 0.26
CA ALA A 78 -17.04 -2.41 1.40
C ALA A 78 -17.44 -1.59 2.63
N PHE A 79 -16.80 -0.43 2.86
CA PHE A 79 -17.03 0.43 4.03
C PHE A 79 -17.03 1.93 3.64
N PRO A 80 -18.04 2.40 2.88
CA PRO A 80 -18.05 3.75 2.31
C PRO A 80 -17.98 4.87 3.37
N GLU A 81 -18.58 4.68 4.55
CA GLU A 81 -18.49 5.63 5.67
C GLU A 81 -17.07 5.79 6.20
N TRP A 82 -16.29 4.71 6.26
CA TRP A 82 -14.88 4.77 6.66
C TRP A 82 -14.07 5.52 5.62
N TYR A 83 -14.28 5.21 4.33
CA TYR A 83 -13.65 5.92 3.24
C TYR A 83 -13.96 7.43 3.32
N ALA A 84 -15.23 7.79 3.43
CA ALA A 84 -15.66 9.19 3.51
C ALA A 84 -14.99 9.90 4.71
N THR A 85 -15.08 9.32 5.91
CA THR A 85 -14.52 9.92 7.12
C THR A 85 -12.99 10.10 7.06
N LEU A 86 -12.27 9.13 6.49
CA LEU A 86 -10.81 9.21 6.33
C LEU A 86 -10.37 10.31 5.37
N PHE A 87 -11.14 10.57 4.31
CA PHE A 87 -10.78 11.51 3.24
C PHE A 87 -11.54 12.84 3.27
N SER A 88 -12.43 13.07 4.23
CA SER A 88 -13.21 14.31 4.38
C SER A 88 -12.61 15.33 5.34
N GLY A 89 -11.41 15.05 5.88
CA GLY A 89 -10.69 15.92 6.82
C GLY A 89 -10.19 17.22 6.21
#